data_AF-A0A5C3KXA3-F1
#
_entry.id   AF-A0A5C3KXA3-F1
#
_cell.length_a   1.000
_cell.length_b   1.000
_cell.length_c   1.000
_cell.angle_alpha   90.00
_cell.angle_beta   90.00
_cell.angle_gamma   90.00
#
_symmetry.space_group_name_H-M   'P 1'
#
loop_
_entity.id
_entity.type
_entity.pdbx_description
1 polymer ?
#
loop_
_entity_poly.entity_id
_entity_poly.type
_entity_poly.pdbx_seq_one_letter_code
_entity_poly.pdbx_strand_id
1 'polypeptide(L)'
;MTSSMMLKSIVWALTCIAVASAQNEGPPIRWQIGPWRGRGCYVRDFGVRMLDFHFAIPEGISAERCTSKCAENGYGLAGLENGNECWCDNYNHLGELPITTNFDCDIPCAGNQSEWCGSANRMLLYENTEGVPPSPSDCINWRTPGTFAQNRLQAIPKSGVPWLNGAGTVNLRSISTNSPSDPTSFRVITACETHDCFWRMTDDVLFPIVDGRLTANTYQAIVPTVGDAQVFRTRSPASPLGHNGYCVKPNPVSQWPIGFVGFPVVSVDGRTDLWALCTNTTAGGRTDLVYSPRPNHPHYVHTQCQEVYLQILPYITSFRP
;
A
#
# COMPACT_ATOMS: atom_id res chain seq x y z
N MET A 1 -38.25 -68.00 -47.79
CA MET A 1 -37.09 -67.27 -47.24
C MET A 1 -37.60 -65.99 -46.61
N THR A 2 -37.20 -65.75 -45.37
CA THR A 2 -37.85 -64.96 -44.32
C THR A 2 -37.98 -63.46 -44.60
N SER A 3 -39.16 -62.91 -44.36
CA SER A 3 -39.44 -61.46 -44.37
C SER A 3 -39.07 -60.85 -43.01
N SER A 4 -38.24 -59.82 -43.01
CA SER A 4 -37.74 -59.13 -41.81
C SER A 4 -38.70 -58.00 -41.40
N MET A 5 -39.24 -58.08 -40.19
CA MET A 5 -39.97 -56.98 -39.55
C MET A 5 -38.96 -56.09 -38.81
N MET A 6 -38.82 -54.83 -39.19
CA MET A 6 -38.09 -53.81 -38.43
C MET A 6 -38.99 -53.18 -37.37
N LEU A 7 -38.63 -53.33 -36.10
CA LEU A 7 -39.21 -52.60 -34.97
C LEU A 7 -38.63 -51.17 -34.94
N LYS A 8 -39.48 -50.13 -35.01
CA LYS A 8 -39.07 -48.74 -34.81
C LYS A 8 -39.12 -48.40 -33.32
N SER A 9 -37.96 -48.15 -32.70
CA SER A 9 -37.86 -47.64 -31.34
C SER A 9 -38.23 -46.17 -31.29
N ILE A 10 -39.22 -45.81 -30.47
CA ILE A 10 -39.61 -44.43 -30.17
C ILE A 10 -38.72 -43.93 -29.04
N VAL A 11 -37.84 -42.97 -29.33
CA VAL A 11 -37.02 -42.28 -28.32
C VAL A 11 -37.83 -41.07 -27.83
N TRP A 12 -38.22 -41.09 -26.56
CA TRP A 12 -38.80 -39.92 -25.89
C TRP A 12 -37.66 -38.96 -25.53
N ALA A 13 -37.63 -37.79 -26.18
CA ALA A 13 -36.71 -36.73 -25.81
C ALA A 13 -37.21 -36.03 -24.53
N LEU A 14 -36.61 -36.35 -23.38
CA LEU A 14 -36.73 -35.52 -22.19
C LEU A 14 -36.05 -34.18 -22.47
N THR A 15 -36.83 -33.11 -22.56
CA THR A 15 -36.33 -31.75 -22.54
C THR A 15 -36.04 -31.37 -21.09
N CYS A 16 -34.76 -31.26 -20.73
CA CYS A 16 -34.36 -30.58 -19.50
C CYS A 16 -34.66 -29.09 -19.65
N ILE A 17 -35.74 -28.62 -19.03
CA ILE A 17 -35.98 -27.19 -18.82
C ILE A 17 -35.03 -26.76 -17.70
N ALA A 18 -33.99 -26.00 -18.04
CA ALA A 18 -33.18 -25.31 -17.06
C ALA A 18 -34.04 -24.20 -16.43
N VAL A 19 -34.40 -24.38 -15.16
CA VAL A 19 -34.98 -23.28 -14.37
C VAL A 19 -33.82 -22.39 -13.97
N ALA A 20 -33.70 -21.22 -14.59
CA ALA A 20 -32.79 -20.18 -14.13
C ALA A 20 -33.29 -19.71 -12.76
N SER A 21 -32.55 -20.02 -11.69
CA SER A 21 -32.75 -19.35 -10.41
C SER A 21 -32.33 -17.89 -10.59
N ALA A 22 -33.25 -16.94 -10.42
CA ALA A 22 -32.84 -15.56 -10.15
C ALA A 22 -32.05 -15.60 -8.84
N GLN A 23 -30.73 -15.54 -8.92
CA GLN A 23 -29.90 -15.27 -7.75
C GLN A 23 -30.37 -13.91 -7.22
N ASN A 24 -30.71 -13.86 -5.94
CA ASN A 24 -31.14 -12.66 -5.25
C ASN A 24 -29.90 -11.79 -5.02
N GLU A 25 -29.23 -11.39 -6.11
CA GLU A 25 -28.07 -10.51 -6.03
C GLU A 25 -28.60 -9.13 -5.68
N GLY A 26 -28.11 -8.57 -4.58
CA GLY A 26 -28.49 -7.23 -4.18
C GLY A 26 -28.11 -6.18 -5.23
N PRO A 27 -28.38 -4.89 -4.97
CA PRO A 27 -28.13 -3.82 -5.93
C PRO A 27 -26.73 -3.88 -6.57
N PRO A 28 -26.52 -3.50 -7.83
CA PRO A 28 -25.21 -3.61 -8.46
C PRO A 28 -24.21 -2.56 -7.94
N ILE A 29 -22.92 -2.88 -7.98
CA ILE A 29 -21.86 -1.85 -7.93
C ILE A 29 -21.91 -1.02 -9.22
N ARG A 30 -21.83 0.30 -9.08
CA ARG A 30 -21.78 1.25 -10.21
C ARG A 30 -20.35 1.36 -10.71
N TRP A 31 -19.92 0.50 -11.63
CA TRP A 31 -18.52 0.45 -12.06
C TRP A 31 -17.99 1.67 -12.84
N GLN A 32 -18.87 2.49 -13.42
CA GLN A 32 -18.48 3.65 -14.21
C GLN A 32 -19.43 4.83 -13.93
N ILE A 33 -18.86 5.99 -13.61
CA ILE A 33 -19.58 7.24 -13.31
C ILE A 33 -18.84 8.40 -13.95
N GLY A 34 -19.23 8.81 -15.15
CA GLY A 34 -18.46 9.81 -15.91
C GLY A 34 -16.99 9.37 -16.05
N PRO A 35 -16.00 10.17 -15.61
CA PRO A 35 -14.57 9.78 -15.64
C PRO A 35 -14.14 8.88 -14.47
N TRP A 36 -15.05 8.52 -13.56
CA TRP A 36 -14.73 7.69 -12.40
C TRP A 36 -14.94 6.21 -12.71
N ARG A 37 -13.93 5.40 -12.43
CA ARG A 37 -13.94 3.95 -12.56
C ARG A 37 -13.87 3.29 -11.20
N GLY A 38 -14.79 2.37 -10.92
CA GLY A 38 -14.75 1.52 -9.73
C GLY A 38 -13.55 0.58 -9.76
N ARG A 39 -12.78 0.55 -8.68
CA ARG A 39 -11.58 -0.29 -8.52
C ARG A 39 -11.85 -1.60 -7.77
N GLY A 40 -12.92 -1.64 -6.99
CA GLY A 40 -13.37 -2.82 -6.27
C GLY A 40 -13.66 -2.54 -4.80
N CYS A 41 -14.05 -3.60 -4.11
CA CYS A 41 -14.26 -3.58 -2.66
C CYS A 41 -12.94 -3.90 -1.95
N TYR A 42 -12.43 -2.96 -1.18
CA TYR A 42 -11.18 -3.11 -0.44
C TYR A 42 -11.46 -3.46 1.01
N VAL A 43 -10.75 -4.46 1.54
CA VAL A 43 -10.86 -4.82 2.96
C VAL A 43 -10.02 -3.93 3.87
N ARG A 44 -10.45 -3.86 5.13
CA ARG A 44 -9.61 -3.43 6.26
C ARG A 44 -9.26 -1.94 6.22
N ASP A 45 -10.29 -1.10 6.15
CA ASP A 45 -10.14 0.31 6.52
C ASP A 45 -10.28 0.50 8.05
N PHE A 46 -9.39 -0.15 8.83
CA PHE A 46 -9.33 0.03 10.29
C PHE A 46 -7.88 0.19 10.77
N GLY A 47 -7.64 1.19 11.62
CA GLY A 47 -6.29 1.63 12.00
C GLY A 47 -5.85 2.84 11.17
N VAL A 48 -4.88 2.66 10.27
CA VAL A 48 -4.49 3.68 9.27
C VAL A 48 -5.50 3.69 8.13
N ARG A 49 -6.13 4.84 7.88
CA ARG A 49 -7.22 4.93 6.91
C ARG A 49 -6.74 4.84 5.46
N MET A 50 -7.51 4.16 4.62
CA MET A 50 -7.24 4.07 3.18
C MET A 50 -7.28 5.45 2.52
N LEU A 51 -8.29 6.26 2.83
CA LEU A 51 -8.47 7.64 2.39
C LEU A 51 -8.72 8.52 3.62
N ASP A 52 -8.08 9.68 3.69
CA ASP A 52 -8.05 10.47 4.94
C ASP A 52 -9.17 11.52 5.05
N PHE A 53 -9.79 11.95 3.94
CA PHE A 53 -10.70 13.11 3.95
C PHE A 53 -12.18 12.71 3.88
N HIS A 54 -12.87 12.77 5.01
CA HIS A 54 -14.30 12.54 5.09
C HIS A 54 -15.13 13.77 4.69
N PHE A 55 -16.15 13.58 3.87
CA PHE A 55 -17.11 14.61 3.49
C PHE A 55 -18.55 14.20 3.78
N ALA A 56 -19.29 15.08 4.45
CA ALA A 56 -20.72 14.93 4.65
C ALA A 56 -21.50 15.29 3.37
N ILE A 57 -22.50 14.48 3.03
CA ILE A 57 -23.46 14.73 1.95
C ILE A 57 -24.87 14.63 2.56
N PRO A 58 -25.48 15.76 2.96
CA PRO A 58 -26.75 15.78 3.69
C PRO A 58 -27.92 15.10 2.97
N GLU A 59 -27.90 15.09 1.64
CA GLU A 59 -28.93 14.47 0.80
C GLU A 59 -28.88 12.94 0.83
N GLY A 60 -27.85 12.36 1.48
CA GLY A 60 -27.54 10.94 1.50
C GLY A 60 -26.45 10.58 0.48
N ILE A 61 -25.62 9.60 0.83
CA ILE A 61 -24.52 9.14 -0.02
C ILE A 61 -25.05 8.33 -1.20
N SER A 62 -24.47 8.55 -2.37
CA SER A 62 -24.53 7.68 -3.55
C SER A 62 -23.15 7.69 -4.20
N ALA A 63 -22.86 6.73 -5.08
CA ALA A 63 -21.60 6.68 -5.81
C ALA A 63 -21.40 7.95 -6.65
N GLU A 64 -22.46 8.45 -7.32
CA GLU A 64 -22.40 9.69 -8.10
C GLU A 64 -22.16 10.92 -7.21
N ARG A 65 -22.83 11.00 -6.06
CA ARG A 65 -22.66 12.14 -5.14
C ARG A 65 -21.29 12.17 -4.50
N CYS A 66 -20.76 11.01 -4.09
CA CYS A 66 -19.44 10.94 -3.47
C CYS A 66 -18.33 11.26 -4.48
N THR A 67 -18.39 10.68 -5.69
CA THR A 67 -17.42 11.00 -6.76
C THR A 67 -17.48 12.47 -7.18
N SER A 68 -18.67 13.06 -7.29
CA SER A 68 -18.82 14.52 -7.52
C SER A 68 -18.20 15.33 -6.38
N LYS A 69 -18.48 14.97 -5.13
CA LYS A 69 -17.95 15.67 -3.96
C LYS A 69 -16.43 15.63 -3.90
N CYS A 70 -15.83 14.48 -4.20
CA CYS A 70 -14.37 14.36 -4.26
C CYS A 70 -13.79 15.18 -5.42
N ALA A 71 -14.41 15.15 -6.61
CA ALA A 71 -13.99 15.97 -7.75
C ALA A 71 -14.03 17.47 -7.43
N GLU A 72 -15.12 17.95 -6.83
CA GLU A 72 -15.32 19.35 -6.41
C GLU A 72 -14.25 19.84 -5.44
N ASN A 73 -13.69 18.94 -4.63
CA ASN A 73 -12.63 19.23 -3.67
C ASN A 73 -11.22 18.90 -4.20
N GLY A 74 -11.08 18.60 -5.50
CA GLY A 74 -9.78 18.37 -6.14
C GLY A 74 -9.14 17.01 -5.84
N TYR A 75 -9.94 16.01 -5.49
CA TYR A 75 -9.47 14.65 -5.22
C TYR A 75 -9.69 13.72 -6.42
N GLY A 76 -8.70 12.87 -6.70
CA GLY A 76 -8.76 11.84 -7.74
C GLY A 76 -9.22 10.46 -7.25
N LEU A 77 -9.37 10.27 -5.94
CA LEU A 77 -9.94 9.07 -5.33
C LEU A 77 -11.21 9.40 -4.55
N ALA A 78 -12.18 8.51 -4.63
CA ALA A 78 -13.41 8.53 -3.85
C ALA A 78 -13.65 7.13 -3.28
N GLY A 79 -14.10 7.05 -2.04
CA GLY A 79 -14.34 5.82 -1.32
C GLY A 79 -15.68 5.89 -0.59
N LEU A 80 -16.50 4.87 -0.80
CA LEU A 80 -17.79 4.75 -0.12
C LEU A 80 -17.68 3.67 0.94
N GLU A 81 -18.05 4.02 2.17
CA GLU A 81 -18.00 3.11 3.31
C GLU A 81 -19.31 3.15 4.12
N ASN A 82 -19.68 2.00 4.67
CA ASN A 82 -20.76 1.83 5.64
C ASN A 82 -22.16 2.36 5.18
N GLY A 83 -22.39 2.53 3.88
CA GLY A 83 -23.67 3.02 3.33
C GLY A 83 -23.88 4.53 3.41
N ASN A 84 -23.12 5.24 4.25
CA ASN A 84 -23.36 6.63 4.59
C ASN A 84 -22.10 7.50 4.75
N GLU A 85 -20.92 6.97 4.44
CA GLU A 85 -19.67 7.73 4.46
C GLU A 85 -19.11 7.95 3.05
N CYS A 86 -18.55 9.14 2.84
CA CYS A 86 -17.80 9.47 1.63
C CYS A 86 -16.41 9.96 2.03
N TRP A 87 -15.40 9.27 1.49
CA TRP A 87 -14.00 9.53 1.74
C TRP A 87 -13.31 9.92 0.43
N CYS A 88 -12.42 10.90 0.48
CA CYS A 88 -11.66 11.37 -0.67
C CYS A 88 -10.16 11.34 -0.36
N ASP A 89 -9.32 11.22 -1.37
CA ASP A 89 -7.87 11.42 -1.28
C ASP A 89 -7.26 11.61 -2.67
N ASN A 90 -5.95 11.89 -2.71
CA ASN A 90 -5.15 11.88 -3.92
C ASN A 90 -4.11 10.74 -3.94
N TYR A 91 -4.04 9.91 -2.91
CA TYR A 91 -3.16 8.75 -2.95
C TYR A 91 -3.63 7.66 -1.99
N ASN A 92 -3.84 6.43 -2.43
CA ASN A 92 -4.01 5.26 -1.57
C ASN A 92 -2.65 4.62 -1.29
N HIS A 93 -2.16 4.83 -0.06
CA HIS A 93 -0.84 4.38 0.38
C HIS A 93 -0.79 2.91 0.81
N LEU A 94 -1.94 2.26 0.93
CA LEU A 94 -2.04 0.86 1.34
C LEU A 94 -1.83 -0.11 0.17
N GLY A 95 -1.56 0.41 -1.03
CA GLY A 95 -1.46 -0.42 -2.23
C GLY A 95 -2.76 -1.17 -2.51
N GLU A 96 -2.67 -2.37 -3.08
CA GLU A 96 -3.81 -3.28 -3.20
C GLU A 96 -3.95 -4.18 -1.97
N LEU A 97 -4.34 -3.62 -0.83
CA LEU A 97 -4.92 -4.48 0.22
C LEU A 97 -6.08 -5.27 -0.36
N PRO A 98 -6.27 -6.54 0.03
CA PRO A 98 -6.87 -7.51 -0.87
C PRO A 98 -8.26 -7.03 -1.27
N ILE A 99 -8.43 -6.91 -2.58
CA ILE A 99 -9.72 -6.76 -3.20
C ILE A 99 -10.49 -8.02 -2.82
N THR A 100 -11.56 -7.84 -2.07
CA THR A 100 -12.46 -8.93 -1.70
C THR A 100 -13.48 -9.14 -2.81
N THR A 101 -14.31 -10.17 -2.68
CA THR A 101 -15.49 -10.27 -3.52
C THR A 101 -16.32 -8.99 -3.37
N ASN A 102 -16.93 -8.54 -4.47
CA ASN A 102 -17.80 -7.37 -4.47
C ASN A 102 -18.94 -7.48 -3.45
N PHE A 103 -19.29 -8.71 -3.04
CA PHE A 103 -20.29 -9.02 -2.04
C PHE A 103 -19.90 -8.65 -0.60
N ASP A 104 -18.65 -8.26 -0.33
CA ASP A 104 -18.27 -7.70 0.97
C ASP A 104 -18.61 -6.20 1.10
N CYS A 105 -18.95 -5.54 -0.01
CA CYS A 105 -19.43 -4.16 -0.04
C CYS A 105 -20.92 -4.20 -0.37
N ASP A 106 -21.71 -4.63 0.61
CA ASP A 106 -23.11 -5.04 0.50
C ASP A 106 -24.07 -4.18 1.34
N ILE A 107 -23.67 -2.98 1.76
CA ILE A 107 -24.59 -2.01 2.37
C ILE A 107 -25.14 -1.08 1.28
N PRO A 108 -26.48 -0.98 1.12
CA PRO A 108 -27.08 -0.05 0.17
C PRO A 108 -26.75 1.40 0.52
N CYS A 109 -26.58 2.24 -0.50
CA CYS A 109 -26.35 3.66 -0.31
C CYS A 109 -27.57 4.36 0.33
N ALA A 110 -27.33 5.20 1.35
CA ALA A 110 -28.39 5.95 2.03
C ALA A 110 -29.15 6.91 1.10
N GLY A 111 -28.48 7.46 0.08
CA GLY A 111 -29.05 8.35 -0.93
C GLY A 111 -29.58 7.64 -2.18
N ASN A 112 -29.27 6.35 -2.37
CA ASN A 112 -29.77 5.54 -3.49
C ASN A 112 -29.70 4.03 -3.16
N GLN A 113 -30.80 3.45 -2.67
CA GLN A 113 -30.83 2.04 -2.27
C GLN A 113 -30.66 1.03 -3.43
N SER A 114 -30.56 1.50 -4.68
CA SER A 114 -30.33 0.66 -5.87
C SER A 114 -28.85 0.45 -6.22
N GLU A 115 -27.92 0.85 -5.34
CA GLU A 115 -26.48 0.68 -5.49
C GLU A 115 -25.79 0.43 -4.14
N TRP A 116 -24.61 -0.19 -4.20
CA TRP A 116 -23.79 -0.49 -3.03
C TRP A 116 -22.85 0.67 -2.64
N CYS A 117 -22.67 0.87 -1.32
CA CYS A 117 -21.86 1.93 -0.70
C CYS A 117 -20.88 1.38 0.34
N GLY A 118 -20.15 0.31 -0.01
CA GLY A 118 -19.22 -0.33 0.93
C GLY A 118 -19.93 -1.14 2.01
N SER A 119 -19.20 -1.46 3.08
CA SER A 119 -19.70 -2.05 4.33
C SER A 119 -18.81 -1.59 5.50
N ALA A 120 -19.06 -2.03 6.73
CA ALA A 120 -18.22 -1.66 7.87
C ALA A 120 -16.75 -2.12 7.68
N ASN A 121 -15.79 -1.19 7.66
CA ASN A 121 -14.37 -1.44 7.36
C ASN A 121 -14.14 -2.08 5.97
N ARG A 122 -15.01 -1.76 5.00
CA ARG A 122 -14.98 -2.21 3.60
C ARG A 122 -15.29 -1.02 2.71
N MET A 123 -14.29 -0.59 1.96
CA MET A 123 -14.40 0.60 1.12
C MET A 123 -14.60 0.21 -0.34
N LEU A 124 -15.68 0.70 -0.94
CA LEU A 124 -15.85 0.65 -2.38
C LEU A 124 -15.11 1.83 -3.01
N LEU A 125 -13.96 1.56 -3.64
CA LEU A 125 -13.05 2.58 -4.14
C LEU A 125 -13.32 2.93 -5.60
N TYR A 126 -13.24 4.22 -5.91
CA TYR A 126 -13.35 4.81 -7.24
C TYR A 126 -12.13 5.66 -7.53
N GLU A 127 -11.73 5.65 -8.79
CA GLU A 127 -10.59 6.41 -9.30
C GLU A 127 -11.04 7.28 -10.48
N ASN A 128 -10.68 8.55 -10.46
CA ASN A 128 -10.89 9.46 -11.57
C ASN A 128 -9.81 9.23 -12.65
N THR A 129 -10.20 8.65 -13.80
CA THR A 129 -9.26 8.32 -14.88
C THR A 129 -8.77 9.55 -15.66
N GLU A 130 -9.42 10.70 -15.48
CA GLU A 130 -8.99 11.99 -16.05
C GLU A 130 -8.26 12.87 -15.02
N GLY A 131 -8.17 12.41 -13.76
CA GLY A 131 -7.47 13.11 -12.70
C GLY A 131 -5.95 13.06 -12.88
N VAL A 132 -5.26 14.08 -12.36
CA VAL A 132 -3.79 14.11 -12.33
C VAL A 132 -3.32 13.49 -11.00
N PRO A 133 -2.64 12.33 -11.01
CA PRO A 133 -2.09 11.74 -9.80
C PRO A 133 -0.97 12.58 -9.21
N PRO A 134 -0.69 12.45 -7.91
CA PRO A 134 0.42 13.15 -7.27
C PRO A 134 1.74 12.73 -7.90
N SER A 135 2.63 13.70 -8.08
CA SER A 135 3.94 13.48 -8.67
C SER A 135 4.82 12.62 -7.76
N PRO A 136 5.52 11.59 -8.28
CA PRO A 136 6.56 10.87 -7.55
C PRO A 136 7.74 11.75 -7.11
N SER A 137 7.82 12.99 -7.60
CA SER A 137 8.84 13.97 -7.19
C SER A 137 8.42 14.76 -5.95
N ASP A 138 7.14 14.75 -5.58
CA ASP A 138 6.61 15.56 -4.49
C ASP A 138 6.38 14.73 -3.22
N CYS A 139 6.60 15.35 -2.07
CA CYS A 139 6.30 14.73 -0.79
C CYS A 139 4.78 14.71 -0.56
N ILE A 140 4.27 13.58 -0.06
CA ILE A 140 2.88 13.43 0.40
C ILE A 140 2.75 14.18 1.72
N ASN A 141 2.24 15.41 1.69
CA ASN A 141 2.16 16.32 2.84
C ASN A 141 0.75 16.76 3.25
N TRP A 142 -0.27 16.22 2.58
CA TRP A 142 -1.67 16.53 2.85
C TRP A 142 -2.34 15.56 3.82
N ARG A 143 -1.69 14.44 4.15
CA ARG A 143 -2.25 13.36 4.99
C ARG A 143 -2.00 13.58 6.47
N THR A 144 -2.86 12.98 7.31
CA THR A 144 -2.86 13.23 8.75
C THR A 144 -1.63 12.65 9.48
N PRO A 145 -1.25 13.22 10.64
CA PRO A 145 -0.22 12.62 11.49
C PRO A 145 -0.57 11.18 11.87
N GLY A 146 0.26 10.23 11.47
CA GLY A 146 0.04 8.81 11.77
C GLY A 146 -0.56 7.97 10.65
N THR A 147 -0.86 8.54 9.47
CA THR A 147 -1.18 7.76 8.26
C THR A 147 -0.11 6.71 7.95
N PHE A 148 1.14 6.99 8.32
CA PHE A 148 2.26 6.07 8.23
C PHE A 148 2.76 5.62 9.61
N ALA A 149 1.89 5.54 10.60
CA ALA A 149 2.20 4.86 11.85
C ALA A 149 2.25 3.35 11.62
N GLN A 150 3.16 2.66 12.33
CA GLN A 150 3.26 1.20 12.31
C GLN A 150 3.45 0.64 10.90
N ASN A 151 4.54 1.00 10.22
CA ASN A 151 4.86 0.46 8.89
C ASN A 151 6.04 -0.51 8.93
N ARG A 152 6.17 -1.29 7.86
CA ARG A 152 7.33 -2.11 7.53
C ARG A 152 8.05 -1.47 6.37
N LEU A 153 9.38 -1.59 6.37
CA LEU A 153 10.20 -1.20 5.23
C LEU A 153 10.54 -2.41 4.37
N GLN A 154 10.49 -2.21 3.06
CA GLN A 154 10.88 -3.20 2.08
C GLN A 154 11.73 -2.53 1.00
N ALA A 155 12.81 -3.19 0.59
CA ALA A 155 13.62 -2.76 -0.53
C ALA A 155 13.09 -3.37 -1.83
N ILE A 156 12.94 -2.52 -2.84
CA ILE A 156 12.48 -2.89 -4.19
C ILE A 156 13.59 -2.60 -5.19
N PRO A 157 14.22 -3.62 -5.76
CA PRO A 157 15.17 -3.44 -6.86
C PRO A 157 14.69 -2.50 -7.95
N LYS A 158 15.57 -1.61 -8.42
CA LYS A 158 15.24 -0.71 -9.54
C LYS A 158 15.25 -1.40 -10.90
N SER A 159 15.96 -2.52 -11.00
CA SER A 159 16.12 -3.34 -12.19
C SER A 159 15.89 -4.80 -11.84
N GLY A 160 15.15 -5.53 -12.66
CA GLY A 160 14.84 -6.95 -12.42
C GLY A 160 13.47 -7.37 -12.98
N VAL A 161 13.07 -8.61 -12.69
CA VAL A 161 11.78 -9.20 -13.10
C VAL A 161 10.62 -8.29 -12.67
N PRO A 162 9.56 -8.11 -13.50
CA PRO A 162 8.39 -7.34 -13.10
C PRO A 162 7.85 -7.80 -11.74
N TRP A 163 7.53 -6.84 -10.88
CA TRP A 163 7.12 -6.96 -9.46
C TRP A 163 5.80 -7.69 -9.20
N LEU A 164 5.40 -8.60 -10.09
CA LEU A 164 4.22 -9.44 -9.91
C LEU A 164 4.39 -10.24 -8.62
N ASN A 165 3.51 -9.98 -7.64
CA ASN A 165 3.44 -10.66 -6.35
C ASN A 165 4.65 -10.48 -5.42
N GLY A 166 5.42 -9.38 -5.56
CA GLY A 166 6.54 -9.09 -4.66
C GLY A 166 7.80 -9.92 -4.92
N ALA A 167 7.89 -10.60 -6.06
CA ALA A 167 9.08 -11.34 -6.47
C ALA A 167 10.31 -10.42 -6.53
N GLY A 168 11.38 -10.77 -5.80
CA GLY A 168 12.62 -10.00 -5.72
C GLY A 168 12.63 -8.88 -4.67
N THR A 169 11.55 -8.69 -3.91
CA THR A 169 11.51 -7.69 -2.84
C THR A 169 12.24 -8.22 -1.61
N VAL A 170 12.89 -7.33 -0.86
CA VAL A 170 13.66 -7.71 0.33
C VAL A 170 13.08 -6.99 1.54
N ASN A 171 12.50 -7.74 2.47
CA ASN A 171 12.06 -7.17 3.74
C ASN A 171 13.26 -6.66 4.54
N LEU A 172 13.08 -5.54 5.23
CA LEU A 172 14.13 -4.90 6.00
C LEU A 172 13.80 -4.93 7.50
N ARG A 173 14.86 -5.01 8.31
CA ARG A 173 14.79 -4.93 9.77
C ARG A 173 15.80 -3.92 10.30
N SER A 174 15.56 -3.43 11.51
CA SER A 174 16.54 -2.66 12.26
C SER A 174 17.28 -3.56 13.25
N ILE A 175 18.59 -3.37 13.38
CA ILE A 175 19.41 -4.08 14.38
C ILE A 175 20.17 -3.07 15.21
N SER A 176 20.29 -3.31 16.52
CA SER A 176 21.11 -2.48 17.41
C SER A 176 22.59 -2.67 17.10
N THR A 177 23.34 -1.57 17.04
CA THR A 177 24.80 -1.59 16.88
C THR A 177 25.54 -1.40 18.20
N ASN A 178 24.82 -1.13 19.29
CA ASN A 178 25.39 -0.95 20.62
C ASN A 178 24.56 -1.61 21.72
N SER A 179 25.13 -1.61 22.94
CA SER A 179 24.55 -2.25 24.12
C SER A 179 23.18 -1.66 24.47
N PRO A 180 22.19 -2.48 24.88
CA PRO A 180 20.91 -2.00 25.40
C PRO A 180 21.03 -1.11 26.65
N SER A 181 22.17 -1.15 27.35
CA SER A 181 22.46 -0.31 28.52
C SER A 181 22.92 1.11 28.18
N ASP A 182 23.20 1.40 26.90
CA ASP A 182 23.63 2.72 26.46
C ASP A 182 22.43 3.69 26.44
N PRO A 183 22.53 4.88 27.05
CA PRO A 183 21.46 5.89 26.99
C PRO A 183 21.18 6.40 25.56
N THR A 184 22.08 6.15 24.60
CA THR A 184 21.88 6.46 23.17
C THR A 184 21.95 5.17 22.37
N SER A 185 20.86 4.68 21.77
CA SER A 185 20.92 3.50 20.90
C SER A 185 21.14 3.89 19.44
N PHE A 186 22.03 3.18 18.77
CA PHE A 186 22.23 3.29 17.33
C PHE A 186 21.73 2.01 16.67
N ARG A 187 21.03 2.17 15.54
CA ARG A 187 20.51 1.04 14.77
C ARG A 187 20.81 1.20 13.31
N VAL A 188 21.15 0.12 12.62
CA VAL A 188 21.27 0.08 11.16
C VAL A 188 20.11 -0.68 10.55
N ILE A 189 19.77 -0.32 9.31
CA ILE A 189 18.78 -1.06 8.51
C ILE A 189 19.50 -2.10 7.65
N THR A 190 19.04 -3.34 7.75
CA THR A 190 19.61 -4.50 7.06
C THR A 190 18.52 -5.33 6.41
N ALA A 191 18.86 -6.04 5.35
CA ALA A 191 18.04 -7.09 4.77
C ALA A 191 17.73 -8.18 5.80
N CYS A 192 16.54 -8.77 5.67
CA CYS A 192 16.17 -9.97 6.38
C CYS A 192 16.67 -11.21 5.63
N GLU A 193 17.51 -12.01 6.29
CA GLU A 193 18.02 -13.27 5.73
C GLU A 193 17.03 -14.43 5.87
N THR A 194 16.04 -14.31 6.76
CA THR A 194 14.93 -15.26 6.92
C THR A 194 13.60 -14.61 6.60
N HIS A 195 12.67 -15.39 6.05
CA HIS A 195 11.33 -14.91 5.69
C HIS A 195 10.51 -14.49 6.92
N ASP A 196 10.91 -14.87 8.14
CA ASP A 196 10.17 -14.64 9.39
C ASP A 196 10.53 -13.33 10.13
N CYS A 197 11.18 -12.37 9.48
CA CYS A 197 11.41 -11.04 10.10
C CYS A 197 10.14 -10.17 10.20
N PHE A 198 8.96 -10.77 9.98
CA PHE A 198 7.64 -10.13 10.07
C PHE A 198 7.27 -9.61 11.45
N TRP A 199 8.04 -9.97 12.49
CA TRP A 199 7.87 -9.46 13.83
C TRP A 199 8.31 -8.01 13.88
N ARG A 200 7.38 -7.14 13.45
CA ARG A 200 7.21 -5.72 13.74
C ARG A 200 8.52 -4.91 13.64
N MET A 201 8.46 -3.72 13.06
CA MET A 201 9.38 -2.67 13.53
C MET A 201 8.98 -2.25 14.96
N THR A 202 8.81 -3.23 15.88
CA THR A 202 8.41 -3.07 17.28
C THR A 202 9.46 -2.40 18.11
N ASP A 203 10.70 -2.44 17.65
CA ASP A 203 11.79 -1.68 18.23
C ASP A 203 11.97 -0.37 17.45
N ASP A 204 10.84 0.21 17.02
CA ASP A 204 10.64 1.65 16.88
C ASP A 204 11.50 2.41 15.84
N VAL A 205 12.02 1.82 14.75
CA VAL A 205 12.30 2.64 13.54
C VAL A 205 10.97 2.94 12.83
N LEU A 206 10.04 3.50 13.60
CA LEU A 206 8.79 4.07 13.16
C LEU A 206 9.12 5.51 12.88
N PHE A 207 9.05 5.90 11.62
CA PHE A 207 8.95 7.29 11.27
C PHE A 207 7.46 7.63 11.27
N PRO A 208 6.85 8.07 12.40
CA PRO A 208 5.55 8.69 12.30
C PRO A 208 5.68 9.82 11.28
N ILE A 209 4.86 9.80 10.24
CA ILE A 209 4.80 10.93 9.33
C ILE A 209 3.86 11.94 9.94
N VAL A 210 4.40 13.14 10.21
CA VAL A 210 3.63 14.30 10.65
C VAL A 210 3.81 15.33 9.56
N ASP A 211 2.69 15.76 8.96
CA ASP A 211 2.65 16.75 7.87
C ASP A 211 3.54 16.38 6.67
N GLY A 212 3.56 15.10 6.31
CA GLY A 212 4.38 14.57 5.20
C GLY A 212 5.87 14.41 5.45
N ARG A 213 6.32 14.71 6.67
CA ARG A 213 7.72 14.57 7.08
C ARG A 213 7.87 13.35 7.95
N LEU A 214 8.89 12.54 7.69
CA LEU A 214 9.24 11.41 8.55
C LEU A 214 9.77 11.99 9.87
N THR A 215 8.92 12.01 10.90
CA THR A 215 9.26 12.54 12.22
C THR A 215 9.78 11.46 13.14
N ALA A 216 10.48 11.90 14.18
CA ALA A 216 11.26 11.07 15.07
C ALA A 216 10.78 11.28 16.51
N ASN A 217 9.76 10.55 16.95
CA ASN A 217 9.32 10.67 18.34
C ASN A 217 10.32 10.03 19.32
N THR A 218 10.97 8.93 18.92
CA THR A 218 12.01 8.23 19.71
C THR A 218 13.27 7.89 18.89
N TYR A 219 13.15 7.84 17.56
CA TYR A 219 14.21 7.42 16.62
C TYR A 219 14.45 8.52 15.60
N GLN A 220 15.58 9.20 15.75
CA GLN A 220 16.01 10.28 14.90
C GLN A 220 16.68 9.70 13.66
N ALA A 221 16.08 9.97 12.51
CA ALA A 221 16.78 9.88 11.25
C ALA A 221 17.95 10.86 11.28
N ILE A 222 19.17 10.34 11.23
CA ILE A 222 20.35 11.18 11.00
C ILE A 222 20.48 11.39 9.50
N VAL A 223 21.11 12.50 9.10
CA VAL A 223 21.46 12.74 7.70
C VAL A 223 22.19 11.51 7.17
N PRO A 224 21.78 10.92 6.03
CA PRO A 224 22.51 9.80 5.45
C PRO A 224 23.95 10.21 5.14
N THR A 225 24.91 9.41 5.60
CA THR A 225 26.29 9.56 5.15
C THR A 225 26.43 8.85 3.80
N VAL A 226 26.86 9.60 2.78
CA VAL A 226 27.04 9.03 1.44
C VAL A 226 28.12 7.95 1.46
N GLY A 227 27.74 6.77 1.00
CA GLY A 227 28.58 5.58 0.96
C GLY A 227 28.42 4.68 2.19
N ASP A 228 27.70 5.10 3.23
CA ASP A 228 27.57 4.31 4.46
C ASP A 228 26.17 3.73 4.66
N ALA A 229 26.11 2.72 5.53
CA ALA A 229 24.83 2.17 5.98
C ALA A 229 24.01 3.24 6.70
N GLN A 230 22.70 3.28 6.43
CA GLN A 230 21.82 4.22 7.13
C GLN A 230 21.70 3.84 8.61
N VAL A 231 22.08 4.77 9.46
CA VAL A 231 21.95 4.66 10.92
C VAL A 231 20.74 5.45 11.42
N PHE A 232 20.11 4.98 12.47
CA PHE A 232 19.10 5.69 13.25
C PHE A 232 19.58 5.82 14.68
N ARG A 233 19.34 6.98 15.30
CA ARG A 233 19.76 7.25 16.67
C ARG A 233 18.54 7.46 17.56
N THR A 234 18.51 6.78 18.69
CA THR A 234 17.58 7.08 19.78
C THR A 234 18.32 7.69 20.94
N ARG A 235 17.63 8.56 21.68
CA ARG A 235 18.11 9.07 22.96
C ARG A 235 16.93 9.27 23.87
N SER A 236 17.06 8.87 25.13
CA SER A 236 16.09 9.17 26.17
C SER A 236 16.66 10.23 27.12
N PRO A 237 16.01 11.39 27.32
CA PRO A 237 14.74 11.83 26.70
C PRO A 237 14.91 12.23 25.22
N ALA A 238 13.79 12.21 24.48
CA ALA A 238 13.76 12.58 23.07
C ALA A 238 14.23 14.04 22.85
N SER A 239 15.14 14.25 21.90
CA SER A 239 15.68 15.57 21.55
C SER A 239 15.11 16.03 20.19
N PRO A 240 14.80 17.32 19.97
CA PRO A 240 13.93 17.73 18.85
C PRO A 240 14.61 17.97 17.48
N LEU A 241 15.82 17.48 17.22
CA LEU A 241 16.59 17.83 16.00
C LEU A 241 17.01 16.60 15.18
N GLY A 242 16.03 15.86 14.64
CA GLY A 242 16.28 14.88 13.58
C GLY A 242 16.49 15.56 12.21
N HIS A 243 17.04 14.84 11.22
CA HIS A 243 17.18 15.37 9.85
C HIS A 243 15.80 15.62 9.23
N ASN A 244 15.57 16.83 8.72
CA ASN A 244 14.30 17.25 8.15
C ASN A 244 14.19 16.99 6.62
N GLY A 245 15.18 16.32 6.03
CA GLY A 245 15.21 15.97 4.61
C GLY A 245 14.41 14.72 4.25
N TYR A 246 13.91 13.99 5.24
CA TYR A 246 13.15 12.77 5.03
C TYR A 246 11.65 13.06 4.79
N CYS A 247 11.13 12.57 3.68
CA CYS A 247 9.69 12.60 3.39
C CYS A 247 9.26 11.33 2.65
N VAL A 248 7.97 11.19 2.42
CA VAL A 248 7.41 10.07 1.66
C VAL A 248 6.81 10.56 0.37
N LYS A 249 7.08 9.84 -0.73
CA LYS A 249 6.67 10.21 -2.08
C LYS A 249 5.87 9.07 -2.71
N PRO A 250 4.98 9.37 -3.68
CA PRO A 250 4.39 8.35 -4.53
C PRO A 250 5.46 7.45 -5.13
N ASN A 251 5.18 6.16 -5.26
CA ASN A 251 6.15 5.21 -5.77
C ASN A 251 6.37 5.41 -7.29
N PRO A 252 7.58 5.79 -7.73
CA PRO A 252 7.86 6.06 -9.14
C PRO A 252 7.81 4.81 -10.03
N VAL A 253 7.87 3.62 -9.41
CA VAL A 253 7.77 2.33 -10.10
C VAL A 253 6.51 1.58 -9.70
N SER A 254 5.47 2.31 -9.28
CA SER A 254 4.15 1.71 -9.05
C SER A 254 3.71 0.97 -10.32
N GLN A 255 3.31 -0.29 -10.16
CA GLN A 255 2.81 -1.13 -11.25
C GLN A 255 1.43 -0.70 -11.77
N TRP A 256 0.83 0.33 -11.17
CA TRP A 256 -0.52 0.78 -11.45
C TRP A 256 -0.53 1.90 -12.50
N PRO A 257 -1.33 1.78 -13.59
CA PRO A 257 -1.27 2.70 -14.73
C PRO A 257 -1.59 4.16 -14.38
N ILE A 258 -2.23 4.40 -13.24
CA ILE A 258 -2.70 5.70 -12.80
C ILE A 258 -2.20 5.85 -11.36
N GLY A 259 -1.27 6.78 -11.14
CA GLY A 259 -0.42 6.87 -9.94
C GLY A 259 -1.11 7.22 -8.62
N PHE A 260 -2.44 7.07 -8.53
CA PHE A 260 -3.21 7.29 -7.31
C PHE A 260 -3.08 6.14 -6.31
N VAL A 261 -2.63 4.95 -6.72
CA VAL A 261 -2.56 3.76 -5.83
C VAL A 261 -1.15 3.19 -5.82
N GLY A 262 -0.62 2.95 -4.62
CA GLY A 262 0.65 2.24 -4.45
C GLY A 262 1.24 2.41 -3.05
N PHE A 263 2.05 1.45 -2.63
CA PHE A 263 2.89 1.61 -1.45
C PHE A 263 3.95 2.67 -1.72
N PRO A 264 4.02 3.77 -0.95
CA PRO A 264 4.92 4.87 -1.25
C PRO A 264 6.36 4.58 -0.83
N VAL A 265 7.28 5.46 -1.20
CA VAL A 265 8.72 5.30 -0.96
C VAL A 265 9.30 6.42 -0.10
N VAL A 266 10.35 6.09 0.65
CA VAL A 266 11.14 7.05 1.43
C VAL A 266 12.03 7.87 0.52
N SER A 267 11.93 9.19 0.64
CA SER A 267 12.85 10.14 0.04
C SER A 267 13.74 10.76 1.11
N VAL A 268 14.99 11.07 0.73
CA VAL A 268 15.90 11.90 1.51
C VAL A 268 16.45 13.01 0.63
N ASP A 269 16.31 14.25 1.09
CA ASP A 269 16.77 15.46 0.40
C ASP A 269 16.27 15.50 -1.06
N GLY A 270 15.00 15.09 -1.23
CA GLY A 270 14.31 15.06 -2.53
C GLY A 270 14.60 13.84 -3.39
N ARG A 271 15.53 12.95 -3.01
CA ARG A 271 15.93 11.77 -3.77
C ARG A 271 15.31 10.50 -3.22
N THR A 272 14.83 9.62 -4.08
CA THR A 272 14.30 8.28 -3.73
C THR A 272 15.17 7.16 -4.30
N ASP A 273 16.12 7.53 -5.16
CA ASP A 273 16.89 6.68 -6.06
C ASP A 273 18.35 6.52 -5.64
N LEU A 274 18.70 6.87 -4.40
CA LEU A 274 20.08 6.74 -3.92
C LEU A 274 20.29 5.52 -3.04
N TRP A 275 19.26 4.73 -2.76
CA TRP A 275 19.39 3.56 -1.89
C TRP A 275 19.95 2.35 -2.63
N ALA A 276 20.77 1.56 -1.93
CA ALA A 276 21.19 0.24 -2.38
C ALA A 276 21.31 -0.74 -1.21
N LEU A 277 21.17 -2.03 -1.51
CA LEU A 277 21.53 -3.11 -0.61
C LEU A 277 22.95 -3.57 -0.92
N CYS A 278 23.83 -3.49 0.06
CA CYS A 278 25.23 -3.86 -0.09
C CYS A 278 25.62 -4.93 0.95
N THR A 279 26.17 -6.04 0.50
CA THR A 279 26.72 -7.08 1.37
C THR A 279 27.94 -6.55 2.14
N ASN A 280 27.85 -6.53 3.45
CA ASN A 280 28.89 -6.05 4.37
C ASN A 280 29.93 -7.14 4.59
N THR A 281 31.10 -6.98 3.96
CA THR A 281 32.22 -7.94 4.00
C THR A 281 32.89 -8.02 5.37
N THR A 282 32.66 -7.04 6.24
CA THR A 282 33.24 -6.96 7.59
C THR A 282 32.26 -7.32 8.70
N ALA A 283 30.99 -7.57 8.38
CA ALA A 283 29.93 -7.91 9.33
C ALA A 283 29.29 -9.26 9.01
N GLY A 284 30.11 -10.27 8.73
CA GLY A 284 29.66 -11.66 8.53
C GLY A 284 28.79 -11.85 7.28
N GLY A 285 28.87 -10.97 6.28
CA GLY A 285 28.06 -11.06 5.06
C GLY A 285 26.65 -10.47 5.19
N ARG A 286 26.33 -9.80 6.31
CA ARG A 286 25.07 -9.07 6.49
C ARG A 286 24.86 -8.08 5.36
N THR A 287 23.66 -7.99 4.79
CA THR A 287 23.36 -7.04 3.71
C THR A 287 22.71 -5.76 4.26
N ASP A 288 23.45 -4.66 4.23
CA ASP A 288 23.03 -3.37 4.80
C ASP A 288 22.39 -2.46 3.75
N LEU A 289 21.44 -1.62 4.18
CA LEU A 289 20.91 -0.53 3.37
C LEU A 289 21.89 0.65 3.39
N VAL A 290 22.50 0.94 2.24
CA VAL A 290 23.51 1.98 2.05
C VAL A 290 22.94 3.14 1.25
N TYR A 291 23.22 4.37 1.68
CA TYR A 291 22.84 5.57 0.94
C TYR A 291 23.95 5.97 -0.04
N SER A 292 23.64 5.98 -1.33
CA SER A 292 24.51 6.31 -2.46
C SER A 292 25.91 5.66 -2.33
N PRO A 293 25.99 4.33 -2.48
CA PRO A 293 27.24 3.58 -2.38
C PRO A 293 28.35 4.16 -3.25
N ARG A 294 29.61 3.94 -2.86
CA ARG A 294 30.79 4.44 -3.59
C ARG A 294 31.80 3.32 -3.86
N PRO A 295 32.59 3.42 -4.95
CA PRO A 295 33.71 2.52 -5.20
C PRO A 295 34.74 2.53 -4.05
N ASN A 296 35.53 1.46 -3.93
CA ASN A 296 36.65 1.35 -2.98
C ASN A 296 36.27 1.53 -1.50
N HIS A 297 35.06 1.10 -1.11
CA HIS A 297 34.63 1.15 0.28
C HIS A 297 35.21 -0.01 1.10
N PRO A 298 35.63 0.19 2.37
CA PRO A 298 36.21 -0.87 3.20
C PRO A 298 35.22 -1.99 3.57
N HIS A 299 33.91 -1.70 3.56
CA HIS A 299 32.89 -2.61 4.08
C HIS A 299 32.05 -3.32 3.02
N TYR A 300 32.14 -2.96 1.74
CA TYR A 300 31.38 -3.61 0.67
C TYR A 300 32.05 -3.44 -0.70
N VAL A 301 31.65 -4.28 -1.66
CA VAL A 301 32.06 -4.16 -3.06
C VAL A 301 30.96 -3.42 -3.83
N HIS A 302 31.25 -2.20 -4.29
CA HIS A 302 30.27 -1.31 -4.94
C HIS A 302 29.50 -1.99 -6.10
N THR A 303 30.20 -2.73 -6.96
CA THR A 303 29.60 -3.40 -8.12
C THR A 303 28.68 -4.58 -7.76
N GLN A 304 28.69 -5.00 -6.50
CA GLN A 304 27.81 -6.04 -5.96
C GLN A 304 26.60 -5.45 -5.21
N CYS A 305 26.54 -4.12 -5.06
CA CYS A 305 25.38 -3.48 -4.45
C CYS A 305 24.18 -3.50 -5.41
N GLN A 306 23.02 -3.89 -4.90
CA GLN A 306 21.75 -3.87 -5.62
C GLN A 306 21.07 -2.52 -5.39
N GLU A 307 20.87 -1.73 -6.45
CA GLU A 307 20.08 -0.49 -6.33
C GLU A 307 18.61 -0.78 -6.05
N VAL A 308 18.03 -0.04 -5.09
CA VAL A 308 16.66 -0.25 -4.64
C VAL A 308 15.92 1.07 -4.40
N TYR A 309 14.59 1.02 -4.39
CA TYR A 309 13.73 1.98 -3.70
C TYR A 309 13.40 1.46 -2.31
N LEU A 310 13.24 2.36 -1.35
CA LEU A 310 12.84 2.03 0.01
C LEU A 310 11.33 2.23 0.17
N GLN A 311 10.56 1.15 0.02
CA GLN A 311 9.10 1.16 0.11
C GLN A 311 8.60 1.04 1.55
N ILE A 312 7.47 1.69 1.82
CA ILE A 312 6.73 1.65 3.08
C ILE A 312 5.46 0.84 2.89
N LEU A 313 5.29 -0.21 3.71
CA LEU A 313 4.10 -1.05 3.72
C LEU A 313 3.36 -0.92 5.05
N PRO A 314 2.02 -0.87 5.04
CA PRO A 314 1.24 -0.92 6.28
C PRO A 314 1.52 -2.20 7.07
N TYR A 315 1.52 -2.10 8.40
CA TYR A 315 1.53 -3.27 9.27
C TYR A 315 0.12 -3.83 9.39
N ILE A 316 -0.12 -4.96 8.74
CA ILE A 316 -1.39 -5.68 8.81
C ILE A 316 -1.19 -6.89 9.70
N THR A 317 -1.76 -6.84 10.92
CA THR A 317 -1.60 -7.85 11.97
C THR A 317 -2.24 -9.21 11.66
N SER A 318 -2.97 -9.36 10.56
CA SER A 318 -3.58 -10.64 10.19
C SER A 318 -4.10 -10.63 8.76
N PHE A 319 -3.47 -11.37 7.85
CA PHE A 319 -4.25 -12.05 6.80
C PHE A 319 -4.82 -13.30 7.45
N ARG A 320 -5.84 -13.16 8.29
CA ARG A 320 -6.72 -14.30 8.54
C ARG A 320 -7.85 -14.16 7.54
N PRO A 321 -7.96 -15.07 6.56
CA PRO A 321 -9.10 -15.11 5.66
C PRO A 321 -10.41 -15.23 6.44
#